data_AF-A0A8B7JX15-F1
#
_entry.id   AF-A0A8B7JX15-F1
#
_cell.length_a   1.000
_cell.length_b   1.000
_cell.length_c   1.000
_cell.angle_alpha   90.00
_cell.angle_beta   90.00
_cell.angle_gamma   90.00
#
_symmetry.space_group_name_H-M   'P 1'
#
loop_
_entity.id
_entity.type
_entity.pdbx_description
1 polymer ?
#
loop_
_entity_poly.entity_id
_entity_poly.type
_entity_poly.pdbx_seq_one_letter_code
_entity_poly.pdbx_strand_id
1 'polypeptide(L)'
;MSSTPHDPFYSSPFGPFYRRHTPYMVQPEYRIYEMNKRLQSRTEDSDNLWWDAFATEFFEDDATLTLSFCLEDGPKRYTIGRTLIPRYFSTVFEGGVTDLYYILKHSKESYHNSSITVDCDQCTMVTQHGKPMFTKVCTEGRLILEFTFDDLMRIKTWHFTIRQYRELVPRSILAMHAQDPQVLEQLSKNITRMGLTNFTLNYLRLCVILEPMQELMSRHKTYNLSPRDCLKTCLFQKWQRMVAPPAEPTRQPTTKRRKRKNSTSSTSNSSAGNNANSTNSKKKSAAANLSLSSQVSI
;
A
#
# COMPACT_ATOMS: atom_id res chain seq x y z
N MET A 1 -13.97 60.40 45.63
CA MET A 1 -14.21 59.09 45.00
C MET A 1 -12.92 58.30 45.09
N SER A 2 -12.94 57.24 45.88
CA SER A 2 -11.80 56.52 46.44
C SER A 2 -11.30 55.40 45.53
N SER A 3 -9.98 55.39 45.30
CA SER A 3 -9.20 54.30 44.71
C SER A 3 -9.13 53.10 45.67
N THR A 4 -9.47 51.91 45.20
CA THR A 4 -9.33 50.63 45.94
C THR A 4 -7.90 50.10 45.88
N PRO A 5 -7.32 49.61 47.00
CA PRO A 5 -5.97 49.07 47.03
C PRO A 5 -5.93 47.62 46.53
N HIS A 6 -4.88 47.28 45.77
CA HIS A 6 -4.61 45.93 45.29
C HIS A 6 -3.90 45.13 46.39
N ASP A 7 -4.49 44.02 46.82
CA ASP A 7 -3.96 43.16 47.88
C ASP A 7 -2.85 42.25 47.32
N PRO A 8 -1.63 42.18 47.90
CA PRO A 8 -0.49 41.49 47.30
C PRO A 8 -0.38 39.98 47.65
N PHE A 9 -1.40 39.38 48.30
CA PHE A 9 -1.27 38.02 48.87
C PHE A 9 -2.18 36.93 48.28
N TYR A 10 -2.80 37.15 47.11
CA TYR A 10 -3.57 36.09 46.43
C TYR A 10 -2.89 35.63 45.14
N SER A 11 -1.79 34.86 45.29
CA SER A 11 -1.23 34.09 44.18
C SER A 11 -1.93 32.73 44.10
N SER A 12 -2.78 32.55 43.10
CA SER A 12 -3.29 31.23 42.70
C SER A 12 -2.09 30.31 42.36
N PRO A 13 -2.06 29.04 42.81
CA PRO A 13 -0.94 28.13 42.54
C PRO A 13 -0.93 27.62 41.09
N PHE A 14 -1.88 28.05 40.26
CA PHE A 14 -1.96 27.70 38.85
C PHE A 14 -1.68 28.94 38.00
N GLY A 15 -0.39 29.19 37.75
CA GLY A 15 0.04 30.23 36.83
C GLY A 15 -0.42 29.96 35.39
N PRO A 16 -0.61 31.00 34.56
CA PRO A 16 -1.06 30.87 33.17
C PRO A 16 0.10 30.52 32.22
N PHE A 17 0.96 29.59 32.62
CA PHE A 17 2.05 29.10 31.78
C PHE A 17 1.69 27.72 31.26
N TYR A 18 1.62 27.62 29.93
CA TYR A 18 1.39 26.41 29.12
C TYR A 18 -0.07 25.99 28.82
N ARG A 19 -0.93 26.94 28.42
CA ARG A 19 -1.68 26.66 27.18
C ARG A 19 -0.83 27.16 26.02
N ARG A 20 0.13 26.34 25.58
CA ARG A 20 0.57 26.44 24.19
C ARG A 20 -0.70 26.22 23.37
N HIS A 21 -1.17 27.26 22.71
CA HIS A 21 -2.00 27.09 21.53
C HIS A 21 -1.23 26.13 20.63
N THR A 22 -1.67 24.86 20.58
CA THR A 22 -1.29 23.97 19.50
C THR A 22 -1.65 24.71 18.21
N PRO A 23 -0.70 24.98 17.30
CA PRO A 23 -1.05 25.52 16.00
C PRO A 23 -2.11 24.59 15.42
N TYR A 24 -3.17 25.16 14.84
CA TYR A 24 -4.32 24.44 14.29
C TYR A 24 -3.85 23.20 13.53
N MET A 25 -3.75 22.06 14.22
CA MET A 25 -3.36 20.82 13.57
C MET A 25 -4.59 20.43 12.79
N VAL A 26 -4.45 20.43 11.47
CA VAL A 26 -5.47 19.94 10.58
C VAL A 26 -5.85 18.55 11.09
N GLN A 27 -7.11 18.32 11.45
CA GLN A 27 -7.50 16.99 11.90
C GLN A 27 -7.44 16.03 10.70
N PRO A 28 -7.03 14.77 10.88
CA PRO A 28 -7.07 13.76 9.82
C PRO A 28 -8.43 13.69 9.09
N GLU A 29 -9.52 13.88 9.83
CA GLU A 29 -10.87 13.94 9.26
C GLU A 29 -11.06 15.12 8.28
N TYR A 30 -10.42 16.26 8.55
CA TYR A 30 -10.44 17.41 7.65
C TYR A 30 -9.70 17.12 6.34
N ARG A 31 -8.61 16.34 6.37
CA ARG A 31 -7.93 15.92 5.14
C ARG A 31 -8.83 15.07 4.24
N ILE A 32 -9.67 14.21 4.82
CA ILE A 32 -10.67 13.46 4.06
C ILE A 32 -11.78 14.37 3.53
N TYR A 33 -12.19 15.38 4.29
CA TYR A 33 -13.11 16.41 3.79
C TYR A 33 -12.54 17.16 2.58
N GLU A 34 -11.27 17.58 2.62
CA GLU A 34 -10.60 18.23 1.48
C GLU A 34 -10.50 17.31 0.27
N MET A 35 -10.13 16.03 0.49
CA MET A 35 -10.08 15.03 -0.57
C MET A 35 -11.44 14.84 -1.24
N ASN A 36 -12.52 14.76 -0.46
CA ASN A 36 -13.88 14.68 -0.99
C ASN A 36 -14.24 15.92 -1.81
N LYS A 37 -13.90 17.12 -1.32
CA LYS A 37 -14.14 18.38 -2.03
C LYS A 37 -13.38 18.42 -3.36
N ARG A 38 -12.13 17.94 -3.38
CA ARG A 38 -11.30 17.85 -4.59
C ARG A 38 -11.88 16.87 -5.62
N LEU A 39 -12.40 15.73 -5.16
CA LEU A 39 -13.08 14.75 -6.02
C LEU A 39 -14.39 15.30 -6.60
N GLN A 40 -15.15 16.06 -5.81
CA GLN A 40 -16.39 16.70 -6.25
C GLN A 40 -16.16 17.88 -7.20
N SER A 41 -15.00 18.54 -7.14
CA SER A 41 -14.66 19.61 -8.08
C SER A 41 -14.13 19.10 -9.43
N ARG A 42 -14.16 17.78 -9.67
CA ARG A 42 -13.69 17.14 -10.89
C ARG A 42 -14.64 17.43 -12.05
N THR A 43 -14.10 17.84 -13.19
CA THR A 43 -14.82 17.97 -14.46
C THR A 43 -14.70 16.69 -15.30
N GLU A 44 -15.60 16.48 -16.27
CA GLU A 44 -15.54 15.32 -17.17
C GLU A 44 -14.25 15.30 -18.04
N ASP A 45 -13.65 16.46 -18.30
CA ASP A 45 -12.42 16.63 -19.07
C ASP A 45 -11.12 16.46 -18.24
N SER A 46 -11.22 15.97 -17.00
CA SER A 46 -10.04 15.81 -16.14
C SER A 46 -9.10 14.74 -16.70
N ASP A 47 -7.89 15.15 -17.08
CA ASP A 47 -6.88 14.32 -17.70
C ASP A 47 -6.00 13.58 -16.68
N ASN A 48 -4.98 12.85 -17.19
CA ASN A 48 -4.05 12.12 -16.32
C ASN A 48 -3.26 13.04 -15.39
N LEU A 49 -2.91 14.26 -15.82
CA LEU A 49 -2.17 15.22 -15.00
C LEU A 49 -3.00 15.67 -13.79
N TRP A 50 -4.32 15.85 -13.97
CA TRP A 50 -5.21 16.16 -12.85
C TRP A 50 -5.20 15.05 -11.80
N TRP A 51 -5.25 13.78 -12.22
CA TRP A 51 -5.22 12.63 -11.31
C TRP A 51 -3.87 12.48 -10.61
N ASP A 52 -2.77 12.75 -11.31
CA ASP A 52 -1.43 12.75 -10.71
C ASP A 52 -1.28 13.89 -9.69
N ALA A 53 -1.81 15.08 -9.98
CA ALA A 53 -1.86 16.19 -9.04
C ALA A 53 -2.71 15.85 -7.80
N PHE A 54 -3.90 15.27 -7.99
CA PHE A 54 -4.73 14.76 -6.91
C PHE A 54 -3.96 13.76 -6.03
N ALA A 55 -3.29 12.77 -6.63
CA ALA A 55 -2.56 11.79 -5.86
C ALA A 55 -1.35 12.42 -5.12
N THR A 56 -0.71 13.42 -5.71
CA THR A 56 0.42 14.13 -5.06
C THR A 56 -0.04 14.97 -3.87
N GLU A 57 -1.25 15.53 -3.95
CA GLU A 57 -1.86 16.34 -2.90
C GLU A 57 -2.26 15.50 -1.67
N PHE A 58 -2.74 14.27 -1.86
CA PHE A 58 -3.31 13.46 -0.78
C PHE A 58 -2.50 12.23 -0.39
N PHE A 59 -1.57 11.74 -1.22
CA PHE A 59 -0.82 10.51 -0.96
C PHE A 59 0.69 10.73 -0.98
N GLU A 60 1.38 10.01 -0.09
CA GLU A 60 2.85 9.94 -0.07
C GLU A 60 3.42 9.24 -1.30
N ASP A 61 4.72 9.44 -1.57
CA ASP A 61 5.40 8.84 -2.72
C ASP A 61 5.55 7.32 -2.59
N ASP A 62 5.58 6.81 -1.35
CA ASP A 62 5.61 5.38 -1.02
C ASP A 62 4.22 4.82 -0.64
N ALA A 63 3.15 5.57 -0.92
CA ALA A 63 1.82 5.21 -0.47
C ALA A 63 1.29 3.91 -1.06
N THR A 64 0.45 3.22 -0.28
CA THR A 64 -0.23 2.00 -0.68
C THR A 64 -1.74 2.11 -0.49
N LEU A 65 -2.49 1.56 -1.46
CA LEU A 65 -3.95 1.46 -1.42
C LEU A 65 -4.36 -0.01 -1.49
N THR A 66 -5.08 -0.47 -0.47
CA THR A 66 -5.57 -1.83 -0.32
C THR A 66 -7.09 -1.86 -0.24
N LEU A 67 -7.71 -2.67 -1.09
CA LEU A 67 -9.13 -3.03 -1.04
C LEU A 67 -9.29 -4.49 -0.67
N SER A 68 -10.13 -4.78 0.33
CA SER A 68 -10.45 -6.13 0.77
C SER A 68 -11.95 -6.36 0.76
N PHE A 69 -12.43 -7.42 0.12
CA PHE A 69 -13.85 -7.74 0.02
C PHE A 69 -14.07 -9.20 -0.37
N CYS A 70 -15.25 -9.75 -0.08
CA CYS A 70 -15.60 -11.11 -0.48
C CYS A 70 -16.41 -11.10 -1.76
N LEU A 71 -15.97 -11.85 -2.76
CA LEU A 71 -16.75 -12.19 -3.96
C LEU A 71 -17.31 -13.62 -3.83
N GLU A 72 -18.10 -14.04 -4.81
CA GLU A 72 -18.65 -15.40 -4.91
C GLU A 72 -17.56 -16.49 -4.88
N ASP A 73 -16.36 -16.17 -5.39
CA ASP A 73 -15.19 -17.06 -5.42
C ASP A 73 -14.27 -16.93 -4.19
N GLY A 74 -14.72 -16.21 -3.16
CA GLY A 74 -14.05 -16.07 -1.87
C GLY A 74 -13.45 -14.69 -1.59
N PRO A 75 -12.66 -14.57 -0.51
CA PRO A 75 -12.05 -13.30 -0.10
C PRO A 75 -10.99 -12.84 -1.13
N LYS A 76 -11.11 -11.59 -1.56
CA LYS A 76 -10.17 -10.90 -2.45
C LYS A 76 -9.50 -9.75 -1.71
N ARG A 77 -8.21 -9.59 -1.99
CA ARG A 77 -7.40 -8.46 -1.52
C ARG A 77 -6.57 -7.93 -2.69
N TYR A 78 -6.81 -6.69 -3.05
CA TYR A 78 -6.06 -5.97 -4.08
C TYR A 78 -5.25 -4.88 -3.41
N THR A 79 -3.94 -4.88 -3.60
CA THR A 79 -3.04 -3.82 -3.11
C THR A 79 -2.35 -3.21 -4.31
N ILE A 80 -2.34 -1.88 -4.39
CA ILE A 80 -1.66 -1.12 -5.42
C ILE A 80 -0.75 -0.06 -4.78
N GLY A 81 0.37 0.22 -5.43
CA GLY A 81 1.29 1.28 -5.00
C GLY A 81 0.97 2.64 -5.63
N ARG A 82 1.68 3.67 -5.15
CA ARG A 82 1.50 5.08 -5.51
C ARG A 82 1.35 5.40 -7.01
N THR A 83 2.06 4.70 -7.89
CA THR A 83 2.00 4.93 -9.35
C THR A 83 0.66 4.51 -9.99
N LEU A 84 -0.11 3.67 -9.31
CA LEU A 84 -1.39 3.13 -9.78
C LEU A 84 -2.59 3.80 -9.08
N ILE A 85 -2.37 4.51 -7.96
CA ILE A 85 -3.42 5.22 -7.22
C ILE A 85 -4.19 6.25 -8.08
N PRO A 86 -3.53 7.15 -8.86
CA PRO A 86 -4.24 8.10 -9.73
C PRO A 86 -5.23 7.39 -10.66
N ARG A 87 -4.75 6.32 -11.30
CA ARG A 87 -5.53 5.55 -12.27
C ARG A 87 -6.67 4.78 -11.59
N TYR A 88 -6.49 4.27 -10.37
CA TYR A 88 -7.57 3.67 -9.60
C TYR A 88 -8.76 4.63 -9.45
N PHE A 89 -8.52 5.87 -8.99
CA PHE A 89 -9.60 6.84 -8.84
C PHE A 89 -10.24 7.20 -10.19
N SER A 90 -9.45 7.42 -11.24
CA SER A 90 -9.96 7.62 -12.61
C SER A 90 -10.90 6.49 -13.06
N THR A 91 -10.54 5.23 -12.78
CA THR A 91 -11.34 4.07 -13.17
C THR A 91 -12.70 4.00 -12.48
N VAL A 92 -12.85 4.59 -11.28
CA VAL A 92 -14.15 4.67 -10.62
C VAL A 92 -15.11 5.54 -11.44
N PHE A 93 -14.63 6.70 -11.90
CA PHE A 93 -15.43 7.63 -12.72
C PHE A 93 -15.68 7.11 -14.13
N GLU A 94 -14.69 6.46 -14.77
CA GLU A 94 -14.87 5.78 -16.06
C GLU A 94 -15.95 4.68 -16.01
N GLY A 95 -16.24 4.14 -14.82
CA GLY A 95 -17.36 3.23 -14.56
C GLY A 95 -18.75 3.88 -14.56
N GLY A 96 -18.89 5.14 -15.00
CA GLY A 96 -20.15 5.88 -15.06
C GLY A 96 -20.52 6.60 -13.76
N VAL A 97 -19.56 6.81 -12.87
CA VAL A 97 -19.73 7.57 -11.63
C VAL A 97 -19.52 9.07 -11.91
N THR A 98 -20.42 9.91 -11.40
CA THR A 98 -20.35 11.38 -11.51
C THR A 98 -19.79 12.02 -10.24
N ASP A 99 -20.11 11.45 -9.07
CA ASP A 99 -19.62 11.91 -7.77
C ASP A 99 -19.11 10.76 -6.92
N LEU A 100 -18.02 11.00 -6.19
CA LEU A 100 -17.41 10.09 -5.23
C LEU A 100 -17.03 10.86 -3.96
N TYR A 101 -17.40 10.32 -2.79
CA TYR A 101 -16.94 10.84 -1.50
C TYR A 101 -16.98 9.75 -0.42
N TYR A 102 -16.23 9.97 0.66
CA TYR A 102 -16.11 9.07 1.80
C TYR A 102 -16.69 9.72 3.06
N ILE A 103 -17.56 9.00 3.76
CA ILE A 103 -18.11 9.41 5.06
C ILE A 103 -17.49 8.55 6.13
N LEU A 104 -16.76 9.17 7.06
CA LEU A 104 -16.22 8.51 8.25
C LEU A 104 -17.15 8.81 9.43
N LYS A 105 -17.64 7.77 10.12
CA LYS A 105 -18.46 7.91 11.33
C LYS A 105 -17.74 7.30 12.51
N HIS A 106 -17.67 8.07 13.61
CA HIS A 106 -17.05 7.62 14.86
C HIS A 106 -15.62 7.09 14.66
N SER A 107 -14.82 7.83 13.89
CA SER A 107 -13.42 7.46 13.62
C SER A 107 -12.61 7.52 14.92
N LYS A 108 -11.64 6.61 15.06
CA LYS A 108 -10.71 6.59 16.19
C LYS A 108 -9.33 7.01 15.70
N GLU A 109 -8.77 8.03 16.33
CA GLU A 109 -7.44 8.53 16.01
C GLU A 109 -6.41 7.96 17.01
N SER A 110 -5.25 7.54 16.48
CA SER A 110 -4.09 7.12 17.27
C SER A 110 -2.86 7.84 16.77
N TYR A 111 -2.16 8.51 17.69
CA TYR A 111 -0.99 9.33 17.38
C TYR A 111 0.28 8.54 17.69
N HIS A 112 1.16 8.45 16.71
CA HIS A 112 2.50 7.87 16.83
C HIS A 112 3.56 8.96 16.62
N ASN A 113 4.83 8.62 16.84
CA ASN A 113 5.92 9.61 16.74
C ASN A 113 6.04 10.26 15.35
N SER A 114 5.68 9.55 14.28
CA SER A 114 5.85 10.00 12.89
C SER A 114 4.61 9.78 12.02
N SER A 115 3.51 9.30 12.59
CA SER A 115 2.27 9.03 11.84
C SER A 115 1.04 9.17 12.70
N ILE A 116 -0.10 9.40 12.05
CA ILE A 116 -1.42 9.38 12.68
C ILE A 116 -2.22 8.26 12.02
N THR A 117 -2.74 7.33 12.81
CA THR A 117 -3.64 6.29 12.32
C THR A 117 -5.09 6.66 12.60
N VAL A 118 -5.92 6.63 11.57
CA VAL A 118 -7.39 6.77 11.68
C VAL A 118 -8.02 5.42 11.39
N ASP A 119 -8.72 4.87 12.37
CA ASP A 119 -9.47 3.62 12.24
C ASP A 119 -10.97 3.92 12.31
N CYS A 120 -11.64 3.82 11.17
CA CYS A 120 -13.07 4.07 11.03
C CYS A 120 -13.80 2.76 10.70
N ASP A 121 -14.41 2.14 11.70
CA ASP A 121 -15.19 0.90 11.51
C ASP A 121 -16.46 1.09 10.65
N GLN A 122 -17.01 2.31 10.67
CA GLN A 122 -18.22 2.71 9.95
C GLN A 122 -17.91 3.73 8.87
N CYS A 123 -17.09 3.33 7.89
CA CYS A 123 -16.84 4.14 6.70
C CYS A 123 -17.84 3.79 5.59
N THR A 124 -18.39 4.81 4.93
CA THR A 124 -19.21 4.64 3.72
C THR A 124 -18.55 5.36 2.55
N MET A 125 -18.16 4.61 1.52
CA MET A 125 -17.84 5.15 0.21
C MET A 125 -19.14 5.32 -0.57
N VAL A 126 -19.43 6.54 -1.01
CA VAL A 126 -20.66 6.86 -1.74
C VAL A 126 -20.30 7.23 -3.17
N THR A 127 -20.88 6.52 -4.13
CA THR A 127 -20.78 6.84 -5.56
C THR A 127 -22.16 7.15 -6.14
N GLN A 128 -22.24 8.25 -6.89
CA GLN A 128 -23.43 8.61 -7.65
C GLN A 128 -23.18 8.24 -9.11
N HIS A 129 -24.05 7.41 -9.70
CA HIS A 129 -23.97 7.07 -11.11
C HIS A 129 -24.74 8.10 -11.95
N GLY A 130 -24.27 8.31 -13.18
CA GLY A 130 -24.92 9.19 -14.14
C GLY A 130 -26.15 8.56 -14.81
N LYS A 131 -26.48 9.09 -16.00
CA LYS A 131 -27.55 8.55 -16.86
C LYS A 131 -27.24 7.10 -17.28
N PRO A 132 -28.27 6.25 -17.45
CA PRO A 132 -29.70 6.57 -17.39
C PRO A 132 -30.32 6.41 -15.98
N MET A 133 -29.65 5.73 -15.07
CA MET A 133 -30.29 5.24 -13.83
C MET A 133 -30.17 6.17 -12.63
N PHE A 134 -29.18 7.06 -12.61
CA PHE A 134 -28.90 7.95 -11.47
C PHE A 134 -28.82 7.19 -10.13
N THR A 135 -28.32 5.95 -10.17
CA THR A 135 -28.25 5.07 -9.01
C THR A 135 -27.21 5.60 -8.03
N LYS A 136 -27.57 5.67 -6.76
CA LYS A 136 -26.64 5.95 -5.67
C LYS A 136 -26.17 4.64 -5.05
N VAL A 137 -24.88 4.38 -5.07
CA VAL A 137 -24.29 3.19 -4.44
C VAL A 137 -23.61 3.59 -3.14
N CYS A 138 -23.99 2.94 -2.04
CA CYS A 138 -23.42 3.16 -0.72
C CYS A 138 -22.66 1.90 -0.32
N THR A 139 -21.34 1.97 -0.30
CA THR A 139 -20.43 0.86 0.00
C THR A 139 -19.89 1.02 1.41
N GLU A 140 -20.28 0.13 2.31
CA GLU A 140 -19.99 0.22 3.74
C GLU A 140 -18.87 -0.75 4.15
N GLY A 141 -17.98 -0.27 5.01
CA GLY A 141 -16.83 -1.05 5.44
C GLY A 141 -15.99 -0.36 6.51
N ARG A 142 -14.88 -1.01 6.87
CA ARG A 142 -13.87 -0.44 7.76
C ARG A 142 -12.78 0.21 6.92
N LEU A 143 -12.50 1.48 7.16
CA LEU A 143 -11.42 2.23 6.53
C LEU A 143 -10.33 2.51 7.58
N ILE A 144 -9.12 2.05 7.31
CA ILE A 144 -7.93 2.36 8.11
C ILE A 144 -7.03 3.24 7.25
N LEU A 145 -6.67 4.39 7.78
CA LEU A 145 -5.77 5.35 7.14
C LEU A 145 -4.55 5.54 8.02
N GLU A 146 -3.38 5.65 7.41
CA GLU A 146 -2.17 6.11 8.07
C GLU A 146 -1.70 7.38 7.37
N PHE A 147 -1.65 8.48 8.11
CA PHE A 147 -1.14 9.76 7.65
C PHE A 147 0.28 9.99 8.15
N THR A 148 1.07 10.73 7.39
CA THR A 148 2.32 11.30 7.91
C THR A 148 2.03 12.35 8.97
N PHE A 149 2.90 12.42 9.98
CA PHE A 149 2.83 13.46 11.01
C PHE A 149 3.74 14.64 10.65
N ASP A 150 3.38 15.34 9.58
CA ASP A 150 4.03 16.53 9.05
C ASP A 150 2.99 17.60 8.64
N ASP A 151 3.44 18.70 8.06
CA ASP A 151 2.58 19.81 7.65
C ASP A 151 1.63 19.47 6.48
N LEU A 152 1.95 18.47 5.66
CA LEU A 152 1.16 18.08 4.48
C LEU A 152 0.08 17.05 4.83
N MET A 153 0.31 16.24 5.86
CA MET A 153 -0.59 15.20 6.35
C MET A 153 -1.13 14.34 5.19
N ARG A 154 -0.22 13.70 4.47
CA ARG A 154 -0.52 12.86 3.31
C ARG A 154 -0.73 11.42 3.75
N ILE A 155 -1.56 10.71 2.99
CA ILE A 155 -1.93 9.32 3.24
C ILE A 155 -0.79 8.43 2.77
N LYS A 156 -0.21 7.68 3.70
CA LYS A 156 0.77 6.62 3.47
C LYS A 156 0.10 5.27 3.24
N THR A 157 -0.90 4.95 4.04
CA THR A 157 -1.63 3.68 3.95
C THR A 157 -3.12 3.96 3.84
N TRP A 158 -3.75 3.43 2.80
CA TRP A 158 -5.20 3.41 2.63
C TRP A 158 -5.68 1.96 2.61
N HIS A 159 -6.39 1.49 3.64
CA HIS A 159 -6.94 0.13 3.67
C HIS A 159 -8.45 0.16 3.88
N PHE A 160 -9.20 -0.12 2.83
CA PHE A 160 -10.66 -0.22 2.88
C PHE A 160 -11.12 -1.68 2.80
N THR A 161 -11.79 -2.16 3.85
CA THR A 161 -12.38 -3.49 3.92
C THR A 161 -13.90 -3.38 3.78
N ILE A 162 -14.41 -3.73 2.61
CA ILE A 162 -15.84 -3.65 2.28
C ILE A 162 -16.57 -4.83 2.93
N ARG A 163 -17.67 -4.54 3.62
CA ARG A 163 -18.53 -5.52 4.28
C ARG A 163 -19.82 -5.74 3.51
N GLN A 164 -20.45 -4.65 3.09
CA GLN A 164 -21.73 -4.66 2.38
C GLN A 164 -21.88 -3.44 1.48
N TYR A 165 -22.86 -3.48 0.59
CA TYR A 165 -23.20 -2.35 -0.27
C TYR A 165 -24.71 -2.30 -0.51
N ARG A 166 -25.22 -1.12 -0.86
CA ARG A 166 -26.62 -0.90 -1.24
C ARG A 166 -26.68 -0.03 -2.47
N GLU A 167 -27.53 -0.42 -3.43
CA GLU A 167 -27.84 0.36 -4.62
C GLU A 167 -29.22 1.00 -4.44
N LEU A 168 -29.29 2.33 -4.51
CA LEU A 168 -30.50 3.12 -4.31
C LEU A 168 -30.91 3.72 -5.64
N VAL A 169 -32.05 3.27 -6.18
CA VAL A 169 -32.64 3.79 -7.42
C VAL A 169 -33.66 4.88 -7.08
N PRO A 170 -33.64 6.05 -7.75
CA PRO A 170 -34.65 7.09 -7.55
C PRO A 170 -36.07 6.60 -7.86
N ARG A 171 -37.04 6.93 -7.00
CA ARG A 171 -38.45 6.56 -7.20
C ARG A 171 -39.05 7.11 -8.49
N SER A 172 -38.59 8.27 -8.97
CA SER A 172 -39.03 8.86 -10.24
C SER A 172 -38.72 7.97 -11.44
N ILE A 173 -37.53 7.36 -11.47
CA ILE A 173 -37.13 6.43 -12.53
C ILE A 173 -37.99 5.17 -12.51
N LEU A 174 -38.29 4.66 -11.30
CA LEU A 174 -39.17 3.49 -11.15
C LEU A 174 -40.60 3.79 -11.60
N ALA A 175 -41.14 4.97 -11.27
CA ALA A 175 -42.46 5.39 -11.71
C ALA A 175 -42.54 5.57 -13.23
N MET A 176 -41.49 6.11 -13.86
CA MET A 176 -41.44 6.34 -15.30
C MET A 176 -41.46 5.04 -16.11
N HIS A 177 -40.84 3.98 -15.58
CA HIS A 177 -40.75 2.67 -16.24
C HIS A 177 -41.71 1.63 -15.64
N ALA A 178 -42.68 2.04 -14.82
CA ALA A 178 -43.58 1.12 -14.13
C ALA A 178 -44.46 0.27 -15.07
N GLN A 179 -44.72 0.77 -16.29
CA GLN A 179 -45.51 0.08 -17.31
C GLN A 179 -44.67 -0.83 -18.21
N ASP A 180 -43.34 -0.86 -18.04
CA ASP A 180 -42.42 -1.69 -18.81
C ASP A 180 -41.77 -2.76 -17.90
N PRO A 181 -42.34 -3.99 -17.88
CA PRO A 181 -41.79 -5.07 -17.07
C PRO A 181 -40.34 -5.43 -17.42
N GLN A 182 -39.92 -5.27 -18.67
CA GLN A 182 -38.56 -5.63 -19.10
C GLN A 182 -37.53 -4.67 -18.53
N VAL A 183 -37.83 -3.36 -18.57
CA VAL A 183 -36.94 -2.35 -17.97
C VAL A 183 -36.89 -2.55 -16.46
N LEU A 184 -38.01 -2.81 -15.79
CA LEU A 184 -38.04 -3.02 -14.34
C LEU A 184 -37.19 -4.24 -13.91
N GLU A 185 -37.22 -5.33 -14.68
CA GLU A 185 -36.33 -6.47 -14.45
C GLU A 185 -34.86 -6.07 -14.57
N GLN A 186 -34.51 -5.23 -15.55
CA GLN A 186 -33.16 -4.69 -15.68
C GLN A 186 -32.76 -3.80 -14.50
N LEU A 187 -33.69 -2.99 -13.97
CA LEU A 187 -33.43 -2.13 -12.79
C LEU A 187 -33.23 -2.94 -11.50
N SER A 188 -33.76 -4.16 -11.46
CA SER A 188 -33.60 -5.07 -10.30
C SER A 188 -32.22 -5.72 -10.22
N LYS A 189 -31.44 -5.66 -11.31
CA LYS A 189 -30.09 -6.23 -11.37
C LYS A 189 -29.09 -5.21 -10.85
N ASN A 190 -28.19 -5.66 -9.98
CA ASN A 190 -27.11 -4.82 -9.48
C ASN A 190 -26.16 -4.42 -10.60
N ILE A 191 -25.75 -3.15 -10.61
CA ILE A 191 -24.78 -2.64 -11.60
C ILE A 191 -23.33 -2.78 -11.09
N THR A 192 -23.15 -3.01 -9.79
CA THR A 192 -21.86 -3.19 -9.13
C THR A 192 -21.70 -4.58 -8.53
N ARG A 193 -20.45 -4.98 -8.24
CA ARG A 193 -20.15 -6.16 -7.41
C ARG A 193 -19.37 -5.70 -6.19
N MET A 194 -19.93 -5.90 -5.00
CA MET A 194 -19.41 -5.36 -3.73
C MET A 194 -19.24 -3.83 -3.75
N GLY A 195 -20.16 -3.11 -4.42
CA GLY A 195 -20.13 -1.66 -4.49
C GLY A 195 -19.03 -1.07 -5.38
N LEU A 196 -18.35 -1.92 -6.17
CA LEU A 196 -17.36 -1.52 -7.17
C LEU A 196 -17.86 -1.84 -8.58
N THR A 197 -17.58 -0.96 -9.53
CA THR A 197 -17.93 -1.17 -10.93
C THR A 197 -17.07 -2.28 -11.54
N ASN A 198 -17.58 -2.95 -12.58
CA ASN A 198 -16.79 -3.95 -13.31
C ASN A 198 -15.50 -3.35 -13.90
N PHE A 199 -15.52 -2.07 -14.27
CA PHE A 199 -14.36 -1.38 -14.79
C PHE A 199 -13.25 -1.27 -13.73
N THR A 200 -13.59 -0.81 -12.52
CA THR A 200 -12.66 -0.76 -11.38
C THR A 200 -12.15 -2.15 -10.99
N LEU A 201 -13.02 -3.16 -10.97
CA LEU A 201 -12.62 -4.54 -10.64
C LEU A 201 -11.66 -5.13 -11.68
N ASN A 202 -11.90 -4.89 -12.96
CA ASN A 202 -11.01 -5.36 -14.03
C ASN A 202 -9.66 -4.65 -13.97
N TYR A 203 -9.64 -3.35 -13.68
CA TYR A 203 -8.40 -2.62 -13.44
C TYR A 203 -7.58 -3.23 -12.29
N LEU A 204 -8.20 -3.48 -11.13
CA LEU A 204 -7.52 -4.08 -9.97
C LEU A 204 -6.96 -5.48 -10.27
N ARG A 205 -7.69 -6.30 -11.04
CA ARG A 205 -7.20 -7.61 -11.52
C ARG A 205 -5.96 -7.48 -12.39
N LEU A 206 -5.95 -6.50 -13.31
CA LEU A 206 -4.79 -6.23 -14.16
C LEU A 206 -3.59 -5.77 -13.33
N CYS A 207 -3.78 -4.92 -12.31
CA CYS A 207 -2.68 -4.48 -11.43
C CYS A 207 -1.99 -5.67 -10.75
N VAL A 208 -2.75 -6.62 -10.22
CA VAL A 208 -2.18 -7.83 -9.56
C VAL A 208 -1.44 -8.73 -10.55
N ILE A 209 -1.92 -8.82 -11.79
CA ILE A 209 -1.24 -9.62 -12.83
C ILE A 209 0.05 -8.92 -13.31
N LEU A 210 0.03 -7.58 -13.42
CA LEU A 210 1.16 -6.79 -13.92
C LEU A 210 2.28 -6.62 -12.89
N GLU A 211 2.00 -6.74 -11.59
CA GLU A 211 3.02 -6.70 -10.54
C GLU A 211 4.17 -7.71 -10.78
N PRO A 212 3.93 -9.03 -10.92
CA PRO A 212 5.00 -9.97 -11.24
C PRO A 212 5.58 -9.77 -12.66
N MET A 213 4.86 -9.13 -13.58
CA MET A 213 5.41 -8.77 -14.89
C MET A 213 6.53 -7.74 -14.77
N GLN A 214 6.57 -6.92 -13.72
CA GLN A 214 7.67 -5.98 -13.51
C GLN A 214 9.02 -6.68 -13.30
N GLU A 215 9.04 -7.82 -12.60
CA GLU A 215 10.24 -8.66 -12.47
C GLU A 215 10.68 -9.24 -13.83
N LEU A 216 9.72 -9.59 -14.69
CA LEU A 216 10.03 -10.09 -16.03
C LEU A 216 10.54 -8.97 -16.95
N MET A 217 9.90 -7.80 -16.91
CA MET A 217 10.30 -6.64 -17.70
C MET A 217 11.69 -6.15 -17.31
N SER A 218 12.03 -6.15 -16.02
CA SER A 218 13.37 -5.78 -15.57
C SER A 218 14.42 -6.75 -16.11
N ARG A 219 14.18 -8.07 -16.03
CA ARG A 219 15.10 -9.07 -16.59
C ARG A 219 15.21 -9.00 -18.11
N HIS A 220 14.11 -8.77 -18.82
CA HIS A 220 14.13 -8.53 -20.26
C HIS A 220 15.05 -7.36 -20.60
N LYS A 221 14.91 -6.24 -19.88
CA LYS A 221 15.72 -5.03 -20.07
C LYS A 221 17.19 -5.21 -19.69
N THR A 222 17.48 -5.96 -18.62
CA THR A 222 18.86 -6.16 -18.14
C THR A 222 19.63 -7.18 -18.95
N TYR A 223 18.97 -8.26 -19.40
CA TYR A 223 19.64 -9.40 -20.02
C TYR A 223 19.34 -9.55 -21.52
N ASN A 224 18.51 -8.70 -22.11
CA ASN A 224 18.05 -8.77 -23.52
C ASN A 224 17.51 -10.17 -23.91
N LEU A 225 16.94 -10.89 -22.95
CA LEU A 225 16.33 -12.21 -23.17
C LEU A 225 14.93 -12.07 -23.73
N SER A 226 14.43 -13.03 -24.51
CA SER A 226 13.03 -12.98 -24.93
C SER A 226 12.08 -12.97 -23.72
N PRO A 227 10.90 -12.33 -23.78
CA PRO A 227 9.93 -12.36 -22.67
C PRO A 227 9.53 -13.78 -22.25
N ARG A 228 9.51 -14.74 -23.20
CA ARG A 228 9.24 -16.16 -22.91
C ARG A 228 10.37 -16.80 -22.10
N ASP A 229 11.62 -16.47 -22.38
CA ASP A 229 12.77 -17.03 -21.65
C ASP A 229 12.92 -16.39 -20.26
N CYS A 230 12.58 -15.10 -20.12
CA CYS A 230 12.46 -14.46 -18.81
C CYS A 230 11.44 -15.19 -17.94
N LEU A 231 10.26 -15.52 -18.50
CA LEU A 231 9.22 -16.26 -17.79
C LEU A 231 9.69 -17.64 -17.34
N LYS A 232 10.28 -18.43 -18.25
CA LYS A 232 10.83 -19.75 -17.93
C LYS A 232 11.85 -19.67 -16.78
N THR A 233 12.77 -18.72 -16.87
CA THR A 233 13.86 -18.55 -15.88
C THR A 233 13.31 -18.10 -14.52
N CYS A 234 12.39 -17.14 -14.49
CA CYS A 234 11.73 -16.70 -13.25
C CYS A 234 10.95 -17.83 -12.59
N LEU A 235 10.16 -18.57 -13.38
CA LEU A 235 9.36 -19.68 -12.89
C LEU A 235 10.23 -20.79 -12.30
N PHE A 236 11.29 -21.18 -13.02
CA PHE A 236 12.23 -22.19 -12.54
C PHE A 236 12.93 -21.77 -11.24
N GLN A 237 13.41 -20.52 -11.15
CA GLN A 237 14.04 -20.02 -9.92
C GLN A 237 13.06 -19.92 -8.74
N LYS A 238 11.82 -19.48 -8.96
CA LYS A 238 10.79 -19.45 -7.91
C LYS A 238 10.44 -20.86 -7.44
N TRP A 239 10.29 -21.80 -8.37
CA TRP A 239 10.07 -23.21 -8.05
C TRP A 239 11.23 -23.81 -7.26
N GLN A 240 12.48 -23.59 -7.69
CA GLN A 240 13.66 -24.06 -6.95
C GLN A 240 13.70 -23.53 -5.52
N ARG A 241 13.34 -22.26 -5.29
CA ARG A 241 13.26 -21.68 -3.94
C ARG A 241 12.15 -22.28 -3.09
N MET A 242 11.03 -22.67 -3.70
CA MET A 242 9.91 -23.30 -2.99
C MET A 242 10.19 -24.76 -2.63
N VAL A 243 10.92 -25.48 -3.48
CA VAL A 243 11.26 -26.90 -3.29
C VAL A 243 12.56 -27.07 -2.49
N ALA A 244 13.37 -26.02 -2.35
CA ALA A 244 14.55 -26.05 -1.50
C ALA A 244 14.13 -26.29 -0.03
N PRO A 245 14.68 -27.32 0.65
CA PRO A 245 14.42 -27.54 2.06
C PRO A 245 14.91 -26.32 2.87
N PRO A 246 14.17 -25.87 3.90
CA PRO A 246 14.60 -24.77 4.73
C PRO A 246 15.95 -25.14 5.33
N ALA A 247 16.98 -24.34 5.05
CA ALA A 247 18.31 -24.57 5.59
C ALA A 247 18.19 -24.55 7.12
N GLU A 248 18.39 -25.72 7.75
CA GLU A 248 18.59 -25.77 9.20
C GLU A 248 19.77 -24.84 9.52
N PRO A 249 19.65 -23.97 10.54
CA PRO A 249 20.79 -23.18 10.99
C PRO A 249 21.85 -24.17 11.44
N THR A 250 22.87 -24.35 10.60
CA THR A 250 24.01 -25.21 10.88
C THR A 250 24.68 -24.60 12.10
N ARG A 251 24.39 -25.15 13.28
CA ARG A 251 25.09 -24.84 14.52
C ARG A 251 26.58 -24.88 14.20
N GLN A 252 27.24 -23.73 14.34
CA GLN A 252 28.69 -23.68 14.34
C GLN A 252 29.20 -24.77 15.30
N PRO A 253 30.07 -25.70 14.86
CA PRO A 253 30.61 -26.69 15.76
C PRO A 253 31.44 -25.95 16.82
N THR A 254 30.93 -25.95 18.05
CA THR A 254 31.62 -25.41 19.22
C THR A 254 32.99 -26.07 19.31
N THR A 255 34.04 -25.28 19.09
CA THR A 255 35.42 -25.68 19.36
C THR A 255 35.50 -26.10 20.82
N LYS A 256 35.74 -27.41 21.04
CA LYS A 256 35.94 -27.97 22.39
C LYS A 256 37.07 -27.21 23.08
N ARG A 257 36.70 -26.39 24.05
CA ARG A 257 37.60 -25.66 24.94
C ARG A 257 38.48 -26.66 25.69
N ARG A 258 39.75 -26.65 25.29
CA ARG A 258 40.96 -27.28 25.84
C ARG A 258 40.92 -27.53 27.37
N LYS A 259 41.03 -28.81 27.78
CA LYS A 259 41.24 -29.25 29.17
C LYS A 259 42.72 -29.03 29.54
N ARG A 260 42.98 -28.12 30.49
CA ARG A 260 44.31 -27.88 31.09
C ARG A 260 44.83 -29.15 31.77
N LYS A 261 46.07 -29.55 31.46
CA LYS A 261 46.94 -30.32 32.36
C LYS A 261 48.29 -29.60 32.46
N ASN A 262 48.76 -29.52 33.69
CA ASN A 262 49.94 -28.82 34.16
C ASN A 262 51.14 -29.78 34.11
N SER A 263 52.29 -29.34 33.58
CA SER A 263 53.61 -29.81 34.03
C SER A 263 54.72 -28.88 33.50
N THR A 264 55.65 -28.63 34.42
CA THR A 264 56.78 -27.71 34.51
C THR A 264 58.02 -28.04 33.66
N SER A 265 58.94 -27.06 33.65
CA SER A 265 60.39 -27.08 33.28
C SER A 265 60.70 -27.10 31.77
N SER A 266 61.63 -26.32 31.20
CA SER A 266 62.73 -25.50 31.72
C SER A 266 63.40 -24.71 30.57
N THR A 267 63.78 -23.46 30.86
CA THR A 267 65.04 -22.76 30.49
C THR A 267 65.44 -22.44 29.03
N SER A 268 65.84 -21.17 28.88
CA SER A 268 66.89 -20.54 28.02
C SER A 268 66.56 -19.91 26.64
N ASN A 269 66.69 -18.57 26.68
CA ASN A 269 67.51 -17.69 25.84
C ASN A 269 67.15 -17.31 24.38
N SER A 270 66.86 -16.01 24.25
CA SER A 270 67.41 -15.02 23.29
C SER A 270 67.42 -15.31 21.79
N SER A 271 66.81 -14.43 21.00
CA SER A 271 67.53 -13.39 20.23
C SER A 271 66.61 -12.72 19.19
N ALA A 272 66.87 -11.44 18.97
CA ALA A 272 66.29 -10.58 17.95
C ALA A 272 66.83 -10.92 16.55
N GLY A 273 66.09 -10.59 15.50
CA GLY A 273 66.61 -10.62 14.13
C GLY A 273 65.56 -10.37 13.04
N ASN A 274 65.67 -9.19 12.42
CA ASN A 274 64.98 -8.75 11.20
C ASN A 274 65.17 -9.74 10.02
N ASN A 275 64.25 -9.76 9.05
CA ASN A 275 64.36 -9.00 7.77
C ASN A 275 63.55 -9.65 6.61
N ALA A 276 62.90 -8.77 5.84
CA ALA A 276 62.75 -8.73 4.38
C ALA A 276 62.24 -9.93 3.51
N ASN A 277 61.19 -9.59 2.75
CA ASN A 277 61.00 -9.74 1.29
C ASN A 277 60.51 -11.03 0.61
N SER A 278 59.61 -10.76 -0.35
CA SER A 278 59.48 -11.32 -1.70
C SER A 278 58.26 -12.21 -2.00
N THR A 279 57.34 -11.60 -2.76
CA THR A 279 56.78 -12.07 -4.04
C THR A 279 57.03 -13.55 -4.43
N ASN A 280 55.96 -14.32 -4.68
CA ASN A 280 55.73 -14.87 -6.01
C ASN A 280 54.32 -15.43 -6.24
N SER A 281 53.90 -15.26 -7.48
CA SER A 281 52.75 -15.76 -8.22
C SER A 281 52.51 -17.29 -8.19
N LYS A 282 51.24 -17.71 -8.38
CA LYS A 282 50.86 -18.71 -9.41
C LYS A 282 49.34 -18.85 -9.62
N LYS A 283 48.95 -18.65 -10.89
CA LYS A 283 47.69 -19.01 -11.57
C LYS A 283 47.30 -20.49 -11.40
N LYS A 284 45.98 -20.76 -11.44
CA LYS A 284 45.30 -21.94 -12.05
C LYS A 284 43.81 -21.57 -12.24
N SER A 285 43.35 -21.15 -13.42
CA SER A 285 42.88 -21.92 -14.59
C SER A 285 41.47 -22.53 -14.46
N ALA A 286 40.65 -22.22 -15.46
CA ALA A 286 39.23 -22.52 -15.64
C ALA A 286 38.93 -23.91 -16.23
N ALA A 287 37.72 -24.43 -15.96
CA ALA A 287 36.93 -25.42 -16.72
C ALA A 287 35.56 -25.55 -15.98
N ALA A 288 34.39 -25.80 -16.55
CA ALA A 288 34.00 -26.23 -17.89
C ALA A 288 32.54 -25.79 -18.18
N ASN A 289 32.27 -25.37 -19.42
CA ASN A 289 30.93 -25.23 -19.99
C ASN A 289 30.44 -26.63 -20.43
N LEU A 290 29.17 -26.96 -20.14
CA LEU A 290 28.49 -28.13 -20.70
C LEU A 290 27.47 -27.66 -21.74
N SER A 291 27.79 -27.91 -23.01
CA SER A 291 26.88 -27.82 -24.16
C SER A 291 26.18 -29.17 -24.37
N LEU A 292 24.85 -29.19 -24.45
CA LEU A 292 24.12 -30.34 -25.01
C LEU A 292 23.68 -30.03 -26.44
N SER A 293 24.17 -30.86 -27.36
CA SER A 293 23.87 -30.85 -28.78
C SER A 293 22.41 -31.23 -29.08
N SER A 294 21.88 -30.53 -30.08
CA SER A 294 20.78 -30.92 -30.95
C SER A 294 21.09 -32.21 -31.72
N GLN A 295 20.12 -33.12 -31.82
CA GLN A 295 19.86 -33.86 -33.07
C GLN A 295 18.43 -34.43 -33.12
N VAL A 296 17.89 -34.42 -34.33
CA VAL A 296 16.52 -34.69 -34.79
C VAL A 296 16.44 -36.08 -35.44
N SER A 297 15.22 -36.58 -35.63
CA SER A 297 14.70 -37.61 -36.58
C SER A 297 14.21 -38.88 -35.86
N ILE A 298 13.03 -39.47 -36.09
CA ILE A 298 11.96 -39.40 -37.11
C ILE A 298 10.62 -39.38 -36.37
#